data_AF-A0A397SZR8-F1
#
_entry.id   AF-A0A397SZR8-F1
#
_cell.length_a   1.000
_cell.length_b   1.000
_cell.length_c   1.000
_cell.angle_alpha   90.00
_cell.angle_beta   90.00
_cell.angle_gamma   90.00
#
_symmetry.space_group_name_H-M   'P 1'
#
loop_
_entity.id
_entity.type
_entity.pdbx_description
1 polymer ?
#
loop_
_entity_poly.entity_id
_entity_poly.type
_entity_poly.pdbx_seq_one_letter_code
_entity_poly.pdbx_strand_id
1 'polypeptide(L)'
;MSGLIIVVDIKYDETSNRIIKVDVSYATDARQNDKDDRVDNLLTQQLSDFKQFNLFKKNLETLKALETMSKLIGPVDCFHCIKCISNDIKAIYEKELAATNGDVPKILTEGHGLPLFHVDRVGPSIAYWAPKHRITEIDWGIIKDIIIQGETHESFRSLHRMWISMEKSRTPHFFLPPDRHHYLLDDETDNEIEFIENYFLNPEMQFSLLPPLKFLQPQPKENSTIFSSALIEFVVWLDPPVYVSDNVARIIGNFAGVVNRGN
;
A
#
# COMPACT_ATOMS: atom_id res chain seq x y z
N MET A 1 -6.78 21.36 -17.65
CA MET A 1 -7.82 20.31 -17.62
C MET A 1 -7.14 18.97 -17.85
N SER A 2 -6.85 18.21 -16.79
CA SER A 2 -6.35 16.83 -16.90
C SER A 2 -6.87 16.06 -15.69
N GLY A 3 -8.15 15.74 -15.74
CA GLY A 3 -8.73 14.85 -14.74
C GLY A 3 -8.16 13.45 -14.95
N LEU A 4 -7.60 12.89 -13.88
CA LEU A 4 -7.18 11.49 -13.79
C LEU A 4 -8.44 10.61 -13.96
N ILE A 5 -8.72 10.07 -15.13
CA ILE A 5 -9.87 9.17 -15.33
C ILE A 5 -9.38 7.74 -15.31
N ILE A 6 -9.96 6.91 -14.45
CA ILE A 6 -9.78 5.45 -14.51
C ILE A 6 -10.84 4.92 -15.46
N VAL A 7 -10.39 4.23 -16.51
CA VAL A 7 -11.26 3.52 -17.44
C VAL A 7 -11.17 2.05 -17.12
N VAL A 8 -12.32 1.41 -16.95
CA VAL A 8 -12.44 -0.03 -16.68
C VAL A 8 -13.20 -0.66 -17.84
N ASP A 9 -12.47 -1.37 -18.69
CA ASP A 9 -13.04 -2.09 -19.83
C ASP A 9 -13.29 -3.55 -19.47
N ILE A 10 -14.50 -4.05 -19.70
CA ILE A 10 -14.89 -5.43 -19.39
C ILE A 10 -15.11 -6.17 -20.70
N LYS A 11 -14.25 -7.15 -20.97
CA LYS A 11 -14.39 -8.07 -22.10
C LYS A 11 -15.24 -9.26 -21.69
N TYR A 12 -16.38 -9.41 -22.35
CA TYR A 12 -17.34 -10.47 -22.12
C TYR A 12 -17.47 -11.34 -23.37
N ASP A 13 -17.42 -12.66 -23.20
CA ASP A 13 -17.71 -13.61 -24.27
C ASP A 13 -19.18 -14.00 -24.21
N GLU A 14 -19.96 -13.53 -25.17
CA GLU A 14 -21.39 -13.87 -25.30
C GLU A 14 -21.62 -15.35 -25.59
N THR A 15 -20.68 -16.01 -26.27
CA THR A 15 -20.81 -17.42 -26.68
C THR A 15 -20.64 -18.36 -25.49
N SER A 16 -19.66 -18.08 -24.63
CA SER A 16 -19.38 -18.88 -23.43
C SER A 16 -19.98 -18.28 -22.15
N ASN A 17 -20.73 -17.19 -22.27
CA ASN A 17 -21.43 -16.49 -21.19
C ASN A 17 -20.51 -16.23 -19.97
N ARG A 18 -19.29 -15.76 -20.23
CA ARG A 18 -18.25 -15.57 -19.21
C ARG A 18 -17.47 -14.27 -19.41
N ILE A 19 -16.95 -13.76 -18.30
CA ILE A 19 -16.01 -12.65 -18.29
C ILE A 19 -14.66 -13.18 -18.77
N ILE A 20 -14.07 -12.51 -19.77
CA ILE A 20 -12.77 -12.85 -20.33
C ILE A 20 -11.68 -12.06 -19.60
N LYS A 21 -11.91 -10.74 -19.45
CA LYS A 21 -10.91 -9.82 -18.91
C LYS A 21 -11.55 -8.53 -18.41
N VAL A 22 -10.98 -7.97 -17.35
CA VAL A 22 -11.14 -6.58 -16.93
C VAL A 22 -9.82 -5.88 -17.19
N ASP A 23 -9.82 -4.82 -17.98
CA ASP A 23 -8.65 -3.97 -18.26
C ASP A 23 -8.83 -2.63 -17.54
N VAL A 24 -7.92 -2.28 -16.64
CA VAL A 24 -7.86 -0.97 -15.99
C VAL A 24 -6.83 -0.11 -16.70
N SER A 25 -7.25 1.08 -17.14
CA SER A 25 -6.36 2.06 -17.77
C SER A 25 -6.56 3.46 -17.21
N TYR A 26 -5.54 4.29 -17.36
CA TYR A 26 -5.54 5.68 -16.91
C TYR A 26 -5.59 6.60 -18.13
N ALA A 27 -6.54 7.53 -18.18
CA ALA A 27 -6.79 8.38 -19.35
C ALA A 27 -5.69 9.41 -19.65
N THR A 28 -4.71 9.56 -18.76
CA THR A 28 -3.56 10.46 -18.93
C THR A 28 -2.31 9.68 -19.30
N ASP A 29 -1.65 10.02 -20.41
CA ASP A 29 -0.47 9.34 -20.96
C ASP A 29 0.67 9.15 -19.95
N ALA A 30 0.85 10.07 -18.99
CA ALA A 30 1.87 9.99 -17.95
C ALA A 30 1.79 8.72 -17.07
N ARG A 31 0.63 8.05 -17.02
CA ARG A 31 0.40 6.83 -16.24
C ARG A 31 0.13 5.57 -17.05
N GLN A 32 0.27 5.61 -18.38
CA GLN A 32 0.20 4.37 -19.16
C GLN A 32 1.32 3.39 -18.76
N ASN A 33 2.47 3.91 -18.32
CA ASN A 33 3.58 3.12 -17.78
C ASN A 33 3.35 2.61 -16.35
N ASP A 34 2.31 3.10 -15.65
CA ASP A 34 1.92 2.63 -14.31
C ASP A 34 0.89 1.47 -14.38
N LYS A 35 0.65 0.93 -15.59
CA LYS A 35 -0.25 -0.21 -15.74
C LYS A 35 0.34 -1.43 -15.02
N ASP A 36 -0.42 -1.97 -14.08
CA ASP A 36 -0.09 -3.19 -13.36
C ASP A 36 -1.13 -4.28 -13.70
N ASP A 37 -0.71 -5.26 -14.51
CA ASP A 37 -1.58 -6.36 -14.95
C ASP A 37 -2.14 -7.18 -13.79
N ARG A 38 -1.58 -7.08 -12.58
CA ARG A 38 -2.11 -7.75 -11.38
C ARG A 38 -3.44 -7.16 -10.94
N VAL A 39 -3.66 -5.87 -11.16
CA VAL A 39 -4.95 -5.22 -10.90
C VAL A 39 -6.01 -5.76 -11.87
N ASP A 40 -5.67 -5.84 -13.15
CA ASP A 40 -6.51 -6.42 -14.20
C ASP A 40 -6.88 -7.87 -13.86
N ASN A 41 -5.89 -8.69 -13.48
CA ASN A 41 -6.07 -10.10 -13.13
C ASN A 41 -6.95 -10.27 -11.88
N LEU A 42 -6.72 -9.48 -10.83
CA LEU A 42 -7.52 -9.49 -9.60
C LEU A 42 -8.99 -9.18 -9.92
N LEU A 43 -9.24 -8.08 -10.63
CA LEU A 43 -10.60 -7.65 -10.94
C LEU A 43 -11.30 -8.62 -11.89
N THR A 44 -10.56 -9.20 -12.84
CA THR A 44 -11.06 -10.28 -13.72
C THR A 44 -11.51 -11.47 -12.90
N GLN A 45 -10.68 -11.95 -11.97
CA GLN A 45 -11.00 -13.09 -11.11
C GLN A 45 -12.24 -12.80 -10.25
N GLN A 46 -12.30 -11.63 -9.60
CA GLN A 46 -13.39 -11.27 -8.70
C GLN A 46 -14.72 -11.03 -9.41
N LEU A 47 -14.68 -10.51 -10.64
CA LEU A 47 -15.88 -10.34 -11.46
C LEU A 47 -16.38 -11.67 -12.03
N SER A 48 -15.46 -12.59 -12.34
CA SER A 48 -15.77 -13.91 -12.88
C SER A 48 -16.38 -14.87 -11.84
N ASP A 49 -16.12 -14.65 -10.55
CA ASP A 49 -16.67 -15.45 -9.44
C ASP A 49 -17.74 -14.67 -8.67
N PHE A 50 -19.00 -15.10 -8.76
CA PHE A 50 -20.12 -14.47 -8.09
C PHE A 50 -19.92 -14.33 -6.56
N LYS A 51 -19.20 -15.25 -5.92
CA LYS A 51 -18.90 -15.17 -4.47
C LYS A 51 -18.00 -13.98 -4.13
N GLN A 52 -17.21 -13.51 -5.09
CA GLN A 52 -16.26 -12.41 -4.96
C GLN A 52 -16.78 -11.09 -5.53
N PHE A 53 -18.01 -11.06 -6.07
CA PHE A 53 -18.59 -9.85 -6.66
C PHE A 53 -18.62 -8.65 -5.69
N ASN A 54 -18.85 -8.91 -4.40
CA ASN A 54 -18.80 -7.86 -3.37
C ASN A 54 -17.39 -7.28 -3.21
N LEU A 55 -16.33 -8.08 -3.38
CA LEU A 55 -14.94 -7.60 -3.36
C LEU A 55 -14.65 -6.78 -4.61
N PHE A 56 -15.09 -7.25 -5.78
CA PHE A 56 -15.00 -6.50 -7.03
C PHE A 56 -15.58 -5.09 -6.88
N LYS A 57 -16.83 -4.99 -6.36
CA LYS A 57 -17.49 -3.70 -6.13
C LYS A 57 -16.70 -2.81 -5.17
N LYS A 58 -16.22 -3.35 -4.05
CA LYS A 58 -15.41 -2.60 -3.06
C LYS A 58 -14.09 -2.09 -3.67
N ASN A 59 -13.47 -2.88 -4.55
CA ASN A 59 -12.24 -2.46 -5.24
C ASN A 59 -12.51 -1.32 -6.22
N LEU A 60 -13.61 -1.36 -6.97
CA LEU A 60 -14.02 -0.23 -7.81
C LEU A 60 -14.34 1.03 -6.99
N GLU A 61 -15.02 0.88 -5.86
CA GLU A 61 -15.30 1.99 -4.93
C GLU A 61 -14.00 2.62 -4.39
N THR A 62 -13.02 1.79 -4.05
CA THR A 62 -11.69 2.22 -3.59
C THR A 62 -10.97 3.01 -4.69
N LEU A 63 -10.88 2.46 -5.90
CA LEU A 63 -10.25 3.12 -7.05
C LEU A 63 -10.91 4.47 -7.35
N LYS A 64 -12.25 4.49 -7.35
CA LYS A 64 -13.03 5.72 -7.55
C LYS A 64 -12.79 6.75 -6.43
N ALA A 65 -12.64 6.32 -5.18
CA ALA A 65 -12.36 7.22 -4.07
C ALA A 65 -11.02 7.92 -4.24
N LEU A 66 -9.96 7.18 -4.58
CA LEU A 66 -8.63 7.74 -4.85
C LEU A 66 -8.66 8.73 -6.04
N GLU A 67 -9.36 8.37 -7.11
CA GLU A 67 -9.56 9.23 -8.28
C GLU A 67 -10.27 10.53 -7.91
N THR A 68 -11.37 10.41 -7.16
CA THR A 68 -12.20 11.53 -6.73
C THR A 68 -11.42 12.48 -5.83
N MET A 69 -10.64 11.96 -4.87
CA MET A 69 -9.79 12.78 -4.00
C MET A 69 -8.70 13.48 -4.80
N SER A 70 -8.04 12.77 -5.73
CA SER A 70 -7.00 13.36 -6.58
C SER A 70 -7.54 14.50 -7.46
N LYS A 71 -8.79 14.40 -7.94
CA LYS A 71 -9.45 15.47 -8.71
C LYS A 71 -9.90 16.64 -7.86
N LEU A 72 -10.54 16.37 -6.72
CA LEU A 72 -11.22 17.38 -5.92
C LEU A 72 -10.26 18.17 -5.01
N ILE A 73 -9.15 17.55 -4.61
CA ILE A 73 -8.25 18.05 -3.57
C ILE A 73 -6.85 18.34 -4.16
N GLY A 74 -6.77 18.60 -5.48
CA GLY A 74 -5.52 18.95 -6.16
C GLY A 74 -4.73 19.99 -5.34
N PRO A 75 -3.45 19.73 -5.05
CA PRO A 75 -2.47 19.18 -5.99
C PRO A 75 -2.03 17.73 -5.72
N VAL A 76 -2.64 17.03 -4.75
CA VAL A 76 -2.16 15.71 -4.33
C VAL A 76 -2.71 14.60 -5.21
N ASP A 77 -1.80 13.80 -5.75
CA ASP A 77 -2.08 12.57 -6.47
C ASP A 77 -2.13 11.38 -5.49
N CYS A 78 -3.32 10.86 -5.22
CA CYS A 78 -3.51 9.76 -4.27
C CYS A 78 -2.93 8.43 -4.79
N PHE A 79 -2.91 8.21 -6.11
CA PHE A 79 -2.33 6.99 -6.67
C PHE A 79 -0.82 6.98 -6.55
N HIS A 80 -0.20 8.14 -6.81
CA HIS A 80 1.22 8.33 -6.57
C HIS A 80 1.56 8.08 -5.09
N CYS A 81 0.80 8.68 -4.16
CA CYS A 81 1.00 8.47 -2.72
C CYS A 81 0.93 6.97 -2.34
N ILE A 82 -0.07 6.25 -2.85
CA ILE A 82 -0.22 4.81 -2.63
C ILE A 82 0.96 4.03 -3.23
N LYS A 83 1.45 4.42 -4.41
CA LYS A 83 2.61 3.80 -5.05
C LYS A 83 3.88 3.99 -4.21
N CYS A 84 4.10 5.19 -3.66
CA CYS A 84 5.23 5.46 -2.77
C CYS A 84 5.21 4.55 -1.54
N ILE A 85 4.04 4.33 -0.94
CA ILE A 85 3.90 3.39 0.18
C ILE A 85 4.21 1.95 -0.25
N SER A 86 3.67 1.47 -1.39
CA SER A 86 3.98 0.13 -1.90
C SER A 86 5.48 -0.08 -2.13
N ASN A 87 6.12 0.94 -2.69
CA ASN A 87 7.56 0.99 -2.94
C ASN A 87 8.38 0.89 -1.65
N ASP A 88 8.01 1.66 -0.61
CA ASP A 88 8.68 1.61 0.69
C ASP A 88 8.50 0.26 1.39
N ILE A 89 7.28 -0.30 1.38
CA ILE A 89 7.02 -1.64 1.95
C ILE A 89 7.89 -2.69 1.26
N LYS A 90 7.97 -2.64 -0.07
CA LYS A 90 8.81 -3.56 -0.84
C LYS A 90 10.29 -3.41 -0.47
N ALA A 91 10.80 -2.18 -0.39
CA ALA A 91 12.18 -1.92 -0.03
C ALA A 91 12.52 -2.40 1.40
N ILE A 92 11.61 -2.18 2.36
CA ILE A 92 11.76 -2.69 3.73
C ILE A 92 11.84 -4.22 3.73
N TYR A 93 10.90 -4.88 3.04
CA TYR A 93 10.90 -6.34 2.95
C TYR A 93 12.17 -6.89 2.31
N GLU A 94 12.67 -6.27 1.23
CA GLU A 94 13.91 -6.69 0.58
C GLU A 94 15.13 -6.57 1.51
N LYS A 95 15.20 -5.49 2.30
CA LYS A 95 16.22 -5.31 3.34
C LYS A 95 16.11 -6.39 4.43
N GLU A 96 14.90 -6.71 4.90
CA GLU A 96 14.66 -7.75 5.89
C GLU A 96 15.00 -9.15 5.34
N LEU A 97 14.66 -9.42 4.09
CA LEU A 97 14.96 -10.68 3.41
C LEU A 97 16.46 -10.90 3.28
N ALA A 98 17.22 -9.85 2.97
CA ALA A 98 18.68 -9.89 2.97
C ALA A 98 19.24 -10.13 4.38
N ALA A 99 18.77 -9.39 5.38
CA ALA A 99 19.23 -9.50 6.78
C ALA A 99 18.94 -10.86 7.42
N THR A 100 17.89 -11.54 6.97
CA THR A 100 17.45 -12.84 7.48
C THR A 100 17.95 -14.03 6.64
N ASN A 101 18.78 -13.81 5.62
CA ASN A 101 19.21 -14.83 4.65
C ASN A 101 18.04 -15.57 3.98
N GLY A 102 16.93 -14.87 3.75
CA GLY A 102 15.75 -15.41 3.09
C GLY A 102 14.75 -16.13 4.00
N ASP A 103 14.83 -15.97 5.32
CA ASP A 103 13.90 -16.59 6.29
C ASP A 103 12.57 -15.81 6.36
N VAL A 104 11.68 -16.11 5.41
CA VAL A 104 10.34 -15.51 5.32
C VAL A 104 9.48 -15.70 6.58
N PRO A 105 9.46 -16.88 7.23
CA PRO A 105 8.79 -17.05 8.53
C PRO A 105 9.26 -16.05 9.58
N LYS A 106 10.57 -15.85 9.69
CA LYS A 106 11.14 -14.90 10.66
C LYS A 106 10.71 -13.47 10.38
N ILE A 107 10.66 -13.07 9.11
CA ILE A 107 10.15 -11.74 8.72
C ILE A 107 8.68 -11.57 9.13
N LEU A 108 7.85 -12.59 8.94
CA LEU A 108 6.44 -12.55 9.34
C LEU A 108 6.26 -12.46 10.87
N THR A 109 7.14 -13.08 11.67
CA THR A 109 6.99 -13.14 13.12
C THR A 109 7.74 -12.05 13.89
N GLU A 110 8.84 -11.55 13.33
CA GLU A 110 9.76 -10.63 13.99
C GLU A 110 9.98 -9.33 13.19
N GLY A 111 9.56 -9.26 11.93
CA GLY A 111 9.76 -8.11 11.05
C GLY A 111 8.50 -7.27 10.84
N HIS A 112 8.51 -6.48 9.76
CA HIS A 112 7.39 -5.62 9.37
C HIS A 112 6.26 -6.34 8.64
N GLY A 113 6.50 -7.61 8.26
CA GLY A 113 5.54 -8.43 7.55
C GLY A 113 5.85 -8.58 6.06
N LEU A 114 4.94 -9.27 5.36
CA LEU A 114 5.14 -9.67 3.96
C LEU A 114 4.33 -8.76 3.03
N PRO A 115 4.93 -8.19 1.97
CA PRO A 115 4.21 -7.41 0.98
C PRO A 115 3.27 -8.31 0.18
N LEU A 116 1.98 -8.04 0.25
CA LEU A 116 0.91 -8.79 -0.40
C LEU A 116 0.04 -7.85 -1.24
N PHE A 117 0.63 -7.24 -2.26
CA PHE A 117 -0.06 -6.28 -3.11
C PHE A 117 -1.13 -6.95 -3.96
N HIS A 118 -2.28 -6.29 -4.11
CA HIS A 118 -3.34 -6.72 -5.05
C HIS A 118 -3.87 -8.15 -4.82
N VAL A 119 -3.85 -8.67 -3.59
CA VAL A 119 -4.33 -10.05 -3.29
C VAL A 119 -5.86 -10.14 -3.24
N ASP A 120 -6.50 -9.40 -2.34
CA ASP A 120 -7.97 -9.32 -2.27
C ASP A 120 -8.48 -7.90 -2.52
N ARG A 121 -7.63 -6.90 -2.25
CA ARG A 121 -7.92 -5.49 -2.47
C ARG A 121 -6.87 -4.85 -3.35
N VAL A 122 -7.28 -3.90 -4.16
CA VAL A 122 -6.34 -3.11 -4.97
C VAL A 122 -5.54 -2.18 -4.04
N GLY A 123 -4.21 -2.22 -4.18
CA GLY A 123 -3.29 -1.37 -3.44
C GLY A 123 -2.36 -2.14 -2.49
N PRO A 124 -1.62 -1.40 -1.64
CA PRO A 124 -0.67 -1.95 -0.69
C PRO A 124 -1.36 -2.72 0.43
N SER A 125 -0.86 -3.92 0.69
CA SER A 125 -1.30 -4.76 1.78
C SER A 125 -0.11 -5.52 2.34
N ILE A 126 -0.10 -5.76 3.64
CA ILE A 126 0.98 -6.40 4.38
C ILE A 126 0.38 -7.55 5.19
N ALA A 127 0.89 -8.77 5.04
CA ALA A 127 0.63 -9.81 6.02
C ALA A 127 1.53 -9.59 7.24
N TYR A 128 0.92 -9.36 8.41
CA TYR A 128 1.65 -9.02 9.62
C TYR A 128 1.60 -10.13 10.68
N TRP A 129 0.74 -11.13 10.51
CA TRP A 129 0.63 -12.23 11.46
C TRP A 129 -0.02 -13.47 10.85
N ALA A 130 0.29 -14.63 11.42
CA ALA A 130 -0.45 -15.85 11.17
C ALA A 130 -0.43 -16.78 12.40
N PRO A 131 -1.44 -17.64 12.58
CA PRO A 131 -1.39 -18.69 13.59
C PRO A 131 -0.20 -19.63 13.36
N LYS A 132 0.45 -20.09 14.43
CA LYS A 132 1.64 -20.96 14.36
C LYS A 132 1.45 -22.19 13.46
N HIS A 133 0.28 -22.83 13.52
CA HIS A 133 -0.01 -24.00 12.68
C HIS A 133 -0.03 -23.65 11.17
N ARG A 134 -0.52 -22.46 10.80
CA ARG A 134 -0.47 -21.98 9.42
C ARG A 134 0.94 -21.70 8.96
N ILE A 135 1.77 -21.11 9.84
CA ILE A 135 3.18 -20.85 9.53
C ILE A 135 3.90 -22.16 9.22
N THR A 136 3.61 -23.25 9.92
CA THR A 136 4.26 -24.55 9.67
C THR A 136 3.73 -25.30 8.44
N GLU A 137 2.53 -24.97 7.96
CA GLU A 137 1.89 -25.63 6.81
C GLU A 137 2.34 -25.03 5.46
N ILE A 138 2.82 -23.79 5.47
CA ILE A 138 3.18 -23.06 4.26
C ILE A 138 4.57 -23.47 3.77
N ASP A 139 4.69 -23.77 2.48
CA ASP A 139 5.99 -23.93 1.82
C ASP A 139 6.60 -22.55 1.53
N TRP A 140 7.44 -22.10 2.45
CA TRP A 140 8.07 -20.78 2.38
C TRP A 140 9.09 -20.64 1.25
N GLY A 141 9.62 -21.76 0.72
CA GLY A 141 10.52 -21.72 -0.44
C GLY A 141 9.78 -21.22 -1.68
N ILE A 142 8.59 -21.76 -1.93
CA ILE A 142 7.73 -21.35 -3.05
C ILE A 142 7.19 -19.93 -2.81
N ILE A 143 6.71 -19.65 -1.59
CA ILE A 143 6.12 -18.35 -1.25
C ILE A 143 7.11 -17.21 -1.42
N LYS A 144 8.38 -17.42 -1.10
CA LYS A 144 9.44 -16.41 -1.27
C LYS A 144 9.47 -15.89 -2.71
N ASP A 145 9.50 -16.81 -3.69
CA ASP A 145 9.60 -16.45 -5.10
C ASP A 145 8.32 -15.76 -5.59
N ILE A 146 7.15 -16.24 -5.13
CA ILE A 146 5.85 -15.62 -5.42
C ILE A 146 5.79 -14.17 -4.90
N ILE A 147 6.27 -13.90 -3.68
CA ILE A 147 6.29 -12.55 -3.11
C ILE A 147 7.22 -11.63 -3.92
N ILE A 148 8.40 -12.11 -4.32
CA ILE A 148 9.36 -11.33 -5.12
C ILE A 148 8.77 -10.99 -6.49
N GLN A 149 8.10 -11.95 -7.12
CA GLN A 149 7.40 -11.77 -8.40
C GLN A 149 6.12 -10.93 -8.23
N GLY A 150 5.66 -10.75 -6.98
CA GLY A 150 4.46 -10.01 -6.65
C GLY A 150 3.18 -10.70 -7.14
N GLU A 151 3.21 -12.02 -7.26
CA GLU A 151 2.07 -12.85 -7.65
C GLU A 151 1.17 -13.17 -6.45
N THR A 152 0.01 -13.77 -6.69
CA THR A 152 -0.94 -14.15 -5.64
C THR A 152 -0.89 -15.66 -5.39
N HIS A 153 -1.03 -16.06 -4.13
CA HIS A 153 -1.10 -17.47 -3.72
C HIS A 153 -2.25 -17.68 -2.73
N GLU A 154 -2.90 -18.84 -2.78
CA GLU A 154 -4.05 -19.14 -1.93
C GLU A 154 -3.72 -19.05 -0.43
N SER A 155 -2.50 -19.46 -0.04
CA SER A 155 -2.03 -19.39 1.35
C SER A 155 -2.08 -17.97 1.92
N PHE A 156 -1.99 -16.91 1.09
CA PHE A 156 -2.06 -15.53 1.55
C PHE A 156 -3.40 -15.16 2.19
N ARG A 157 -4.49 -15.84 1.81
CA ARG A 157 -5.82 -15.61 2.41
C ARG A 157 -5.92 -16.14 3.84
N SER A 158 -5.01 -17.01 4.26
CA SER A 158 -4.95 -17.54 5.63
C SER A 158 -4.16 -16.65 6.60
N LEU A 159 -3.47 -15.64 6.07
CA LEU A 159 -2.66 -14.70 6.86
C LEU A 159 -3.51 -13.52 7.31
N HIS A 160 -3.19 -12.96 8.47
CA HIS A 160 -3.78 -11.70 8.91
C HIS A 160 -3.06 -10.56 8.21
N ARG A 161 -3.85 -9.67 7.64
CA ARG A 161 -3.38 -8.65 6.72
C ARG A 161 -3.82 -7.28 7.18
N MET A 162 -3.00 -6.30 6.88
CA MET A 162 -3.37 -4.92 6.94
C MET A 162 -3.36 -4.34 5.53
N TRP A 163 -4.40 -3.59 5.20
CA TRP A 163 -4.53 -2.90 3.92
C TRP A 163 -4.42 -1.40 4.15
N ILE A 164 -3.61 -0.74 3.32
CA ILE A 164 -3.37 0.70 3.43
C ILE A 164 -4.12 1.40 2.29
N SER A 165 -4.88 2.43 2.65
CA SER A 165 -5.64 3.26 1.73
C SER A 165 -5.53 4.73 2.12
N MET A 166 -6.30 5.58 1.45
CA MET A 166 -6.44 6.99 1.80
C MET A 166 -7.91 7.35 1.98
N GLU A 167 -8.17 8.28 2.90
CA GLU A 167 -9.49 8.84 3.15
C GLU A 167 -9.43 10.35 3.37
N LYS A 168 -10.60 11.01 3.36
CA LYS A 168 -10.69 12.45 3.62
C LYS A 168 -10.37 12.73 5.09
N SER A 169 -9.40 13.61 5.32
CA SER A 169 -9.06 14.07 6.66
C SER A 169 -9.75 15.40 7.01
N ARG A 170 -9.88 15.67 8.31
CA ARG A 170 -10.28 16.99 8.81
C ARG A 170 -9.09 17.96 8.92
N THR A 171 -7.87 17.45 8.84
CA THR A 171 -6.63 18.24 8.92
C THR A 171 -5.82 18.10 7.64
N PRO A 172 -5.09 19.17 7.25
CA PRO A 172 -4.21 19.08 6.10
C PRO A 172 -2.98 18.24 6.45
N HIS A 173 -2.63 17.32 5.55
CA HIS A 173 -1.38 16.56 5.59
C HIS A 173 -0.54 16.88 4.35
N PHE A 174 0.77 16.78 4.47
CA PHE A 174 1.72 17.03 3.38
C PHE A 174 2.18 15.71 2.77
N PHE A 175 2.32 15.70 1.45
CA PHE A 175 2.66 14.53 0.67
C PHE A 175 3.92 14.78 -0.18
N LEU A 176 4.55 13.69 -0.62
CA LEU A 176 5.71 13.76 -1.50
C LEU A 176 5.36 14.43 -2.84
N PRO A 177 6.32 15.13 -3.45
CA PRO A 177 6.14 15.67 -4.79
C PRO A 177 6.13 14.55 -5.84
N PRO A 178 5.49 14.77 -7.02
CA PRO A 178 5.28 13.70 -8.02
C PRO A 178 6.53 13.03 -8.58
N ASP A 179 7.68 13.71 -8.49
CA ASP A 179 9.00 13.25 -8.93
C ASP A 179 9.68 12.30 -7.92
N ARG A 180 9.15 12.16 -6.70
CA ARG A 180 9.71 11.29 -5.67
C ARG A 180 8.86 10.05 -5.43
N HIS A 181 9.48 8.87 -5.43
CA HIS A 181 8.75 7.60 -5.41
C HIS A 181 8.86 6.79 -4.10
N HIS A 182 9.52 7.33 -3.07
CA HIS A 182 9.80 6.67 -1.80
C HIS A 182 9.86 7.69 -0.65
N TYR A 183 9.25 7.36 0.50
CA TYR A 183 9.49 8.07 1.76
C TYR A 183 10.74 7.53 2.48
N LEU A 184 11.08 6.26 2.27
CA LEU A 184 12.28 5.65 2.81
C LEU A 184 13.53 6.28 2.17
N LEU A 185 14.51 6.64 2.99
CA LEU A 185 15.85 7.01 2.53
C LEU A 185 16.72 5.77 2.46
N ASP A 186 17.49 5.65 1.37
CA ASP A 186 18.50 4.63 1.23
C ASP A 186 19.83 5.08 1.84
N ASP A 187 20.59 4.12 2.35
CA ASP A 187 21.86 4.37 3.04
C ASP A 187 22.96 4.91 2.10
N GLU A 188 22.76 4.83 0.78
CA GLU A 188 23.75 5.23 -0.24
C GLU A 188 23.56 6.66 -0.78
N THR A 189 22.51 7.39 -0.39
CA THR A 189 22.27 8.77 -0.84
C THR A 189 22.78 9.83 0.14
N ASP A 190 24.07 9.76 0.47
CA ASP A 190 24.81 10.84 1.15
C ASP A 190 24.89 12.14 0.32
N ASN A 191 24.43 12.13 -0.93
CA ASN A 191 24.44 13.29 -1.84
C ASN A 191 23.11 14.09 -1.88
N GLU A 192 22.08 13.74 -1.10
CA GLU A 192 20.82 14.53 -1.01
C GLU A 192 20.88 15.68 0.03
N ILE A 193 22.06 16.23 0.30
CA ILE A 193 22.27 17.27 1.34
C ILE A 193 21.43 18.54 1.06
N GLU A 194 21.26 18.96 -0.20
CA GLU A 194 20.38 20.08 -0.56
C GLU A 194 18.88 19.74 -0.42
N PHE A 195 18.51 18.46 -0.50
CA PHE A 195 17.12 18.02 -0.36
C PHE A 195 16.71 17.90 1.10
N ILE A 196 17.58 17.38 1.99
CA ILE A 196 17.33 17.28 3.45
C ILE A 196 17.00 18.66 4.05
N GLU A 197 17.46 19.75 3.45
CA GLU A 197 17.06 21.10 3.84
C GLU A 197 15.55 21.39 3.67
N ASN A 198 14.74 20.54 3.04
CA ASN A 198 13.29 20.72 2.96
C ASN A 198 12.47 19.69 3.75
N TYR A 199 13.10 18.67 4.33
CA TYR A 199 12.39 17.59 5.03
C TYR A 199 12.75 17.55 6.50
N PHE A 200 11.82 17.04 7.32
CA PHE A 200 12.18 16.57 8.66
C PHE A 200 12.47 15.07 8.59
N LEU A 201 13.55 14.66 9.23
CA LEU A 201 13.81 13.25 9.48
C LEU A 201 13.01 12.85 10.71
N ASN A 202 12.12 11.87 10.54
CA ASN A 202 11.45 11.26 11.68
C ASN A 202 12.54 10.61 12.57
N PRO A 203 12.51 10.77 13.91
CA PRO A 203 13.45 10.08 14.80
C PRO A 203 13.58 8.60 14.44
N GLU A 204 14.83 8.12 14.47
CA GLU A 204 15.22 6.75 14.20
C GLU A 204 14.33 5.77 14.97
N MET A 205 13.45 5.07 14.25
CA MET A 205 12.67 3.99 14.83
C MET A 205 13.55 2.75 14.88
N GLN A 206 13.73 2.18 16.07
CA GLN A 206 14.44 0.92 16.22
C GLN A 206 13.55 -0.23 15.75
N PHE A 207 14.10 -1.07 14.88
CA PHE A 207 13.44 -2.26 14.38
C PHE A 207 14.24 -3.51 14.79
N SER A 208 13.53 -4.62 14.96
CA SER A 208 14.09 -5.90 15.43
C SER A 208 15.03 -6.55 14.42
N LEU A 209 14.71 -6.48 13.13
CA LEU A 209 15.48 -7.14 12.07
C LEU A 209 16.41 -6.20 11.28
N LEU A 210 16.21 -4.88 11.40
CA LEU A 210 16.91 -3.88 10.62
C LEU A 210 17.55 -2.82 11.52
N PRO A 211 18.67 -2.20 11.09
CA PRO A 211 19.10 -0.95 11.68
C PRO A 211 18.00 0.12 11.53
N PRO A 212 18.05 1.20 12.33
CA PRO A 212 17.03 2.23 12.26
C PRO A 212 16.88 2.80 10.85
N LEU A 213 15.64 2.79 10.34
CA LEU A 213 15.33 3.33 9.03
C LEU A 213 14.98 4.81 9.15
N LYS A 214 15.39 5.59 8.15
CA LYS A 214 15.09 7.01 8.05
C LYS A 214 13.98 7.24 7.05
N PHE A 215 12.92 7.88 7.50
CA PHE A 215 11.79 8.27 6.67
C PHE A 215 11.76 9.79 6.52
N LEU A 216 11.50 10.23 5.30
CA LEU A 216 11.17 11.60 5.03
C LEU A 216 9.78 11.92 5.56
N GLN A 217 9.71 12.94 6.40
CA GLN A 217 8.44 13.55 6.75
C GLN A 217 8.27 14.82 5.91
N PRO A 218 7.30 14.86 4.98
CA PRO A 218 6.97 16.08 4.27
C PRO A 218 6.48 17.10 5.30
N GLN A 219 7.22 18.18 5.48
CA GLN A 219 6.74 19.37 6.18
C GLN A 219 7.24 20.58 5.42
N PRO A 220 6.39 21.59 5.19
CA PRO A 220 6.84 22.81 4.57
C PRO A 220 7.78 23.52 5.55
N LYS A 221 9.04 23.73 5.16
CA LYS A 221 9.79 24.85 5.72
C LYS A 221 9.16 26.15 5.24
N GLU A 222 9.33 27.23 6.00
CA GLU A 222 8.86 28.55 5.60
C GLU A 222 9.33 28.84 4.17
N ASN A 223 8.37 29.06 3.26
CA ASN A 223 8.54 29.32 1.81
C ASN A 223 8.79 28.14 0.86
N SER A 224 8.73 26.88 1.32
CA SER A 224 8.83 25.72 0.40
C SER A 224 7.50 25.45 -0.31
N THR A 225 7.50 25.45 -1.65
CA THR A 225 6.34 25.13 -2.51
C THR A 225 6.39 23.70 -3.06
N ILE A 226 7.40 22.91 -2.66
CA ILE A 226 7.66 21.58 -3.20
C ILE A 226 6.57 20.59 -2.75
N PHE A 227 6.07 20.72 -1.51
CA PHE A 227 5.07 19.82 -0.97
C PHE A 227 3.66 20.32 -1.23
N SER A 228 2.79 19.37 -1.60
CA SER A 228 1.37 19.59 -1.72
C SER A 228 0.66 19.19 -0.42
N SER A 229 -0.14 20.09 0.13
CA SER A 229 -1.02 19.78 1.27
C SER A 229 -2.42 19.40 0.79
N ALA A 230 -3.02 18.38 1.40
CA ALA A 230 -4.41 18.00 1.13
C ALA A 230 -5.13 17.56 2.41
N LEU A 231 -6.46 17.71 2.42
CA LEU A 231 -7.36 17.17 3.45
C LEU A 231 -7.57 15.67 3.25
N ILE A 232 -6.48 14.92 3.25
CA ILE A 232 -6.41 13.48 3.00
C ILE A 232 -5.46 12.89 4.03
N GLU A 233 -5.73 11.68 4.49
CA GLU A 233 -4.83 10.91 5.37
C GLU A 233 -4.72 9.46 4.92
N PHE A 234 -3.60 8.81 5.26
CA PHE A 234 -3.46 7.38 5.13
C PHE A 234 -4.25 6.67 6.23
N VAL A 235 -4.92 5.59 5.86
CA VAL A 235 -5.69 4.75 6.79
C VAL A 235 -5.26 3.30 6.65
N VAL A 236 -5.24 2.59 7.78
CA VAL A 236 -4.89 1.17 7.85
C VAL A 236 -6.12 0.37 8.29
N TRP A 237 -6.44 -0.66 7.51
CA TRP A 237 -7.57 -1.56 7.76
C TRP A 237 -7.04 -2.97 8.05
N LEU A 238 -7.51 -3.59 9.13
CA LEU A 238 -7.10 -4.96 9.49
C LEU A 238 -8.11 -5.99 8.96
N ASP A 239 -7.60 -7.08 8.40
CA ASP A 239 -8.37 -8.20 7.87
C ASP A 239 -7.76 -9.56 8.28
N PRO A 240 -8.44 -10.37 9.12
CA PRO A 240 -9.69 -10.05 9.79
C PRO A 240 -9.53 -8.91 10.82
N PRO A 241 -10.63 -8.25 11.22
CA PRO A 241 -10.59 -7.26 12.30
C PRO A 241 -10.07 -7.90 13.58
N VAL A 242 -9.09 -7.26 14.22
CA VAL A 242 -8.59 -7.72 15.53
C VAL A 242 -9.51 -7.15 16.60
N TYR A 243 -10.23 -8.02 17.31
CA TYR A 243 -11.00 -7.62 18.49
C TYR A 243 -10.03 -7.26 19.60
N VAL A 244 -9.88 -5.96 19.84
CA VAL A 244 -9.07 -5.42 20.92
C VAL A 244 -9.93 -4.56 21.83
N SER A 245 -9.57 -4.46 23.11
CA SER A 245 -10.17 -3.46 23.99
C SER A 245 -9.89 -2.05 23.44
N ASP A 246 -10.78 -1.09 23.69
CA ASP A 246 -10.61 0.31 23.26
C ASP A 246 -9.25 0.90 23.69
N ASN A 247 -8.76 0.50 24.86
CA ASN A 247 -7.45 0.94 25.34
C ASN A 247 -6.31 0.41 24.46
N VAL A 248 -6.37 -0.86 24.05
CA VAL A 248 -5.39 -1.46 23.13
C VAL A 248 -5.53 -0.87 21.73
N ALA A 249 -6.75 -0.65 21.23
CA ALA A 249 -6.97 0.07 19.96
C ALA A 249 -6.34 1.46 19.97
N ARG A 250 -6.49 2.20 21.08
CA ARG A 250 -5.89 3.54 21.24
C ARG A 250 -4.37 3.49 21.30
N ILE A 251 -3.79 2.49 21.96
CA ILE A 251 -2.34 2.29 21.98
C ILE A 251 -1.82 2.00 20.56
N ILE A 252 -2.47 1.08 19.84
CA ILE A 252 -2.15 0.78 18.43
C ILE A 252 -2.30 2.02 17.55
N GLY A 253 -3.39 2.78 17.71
CA GLY A 253 -3.63 4.03 16.99
C GLY A 253 -2.52 5.05 17.22
N ASN A 254 -2.10 5.25 18.47
CA ASN A 254 -1.00 6.15 18.80
C ASN A 254 0.32 5.73 18.14
N PHE A 255 0.63 4.42 18.12
CA PHE A 255 1.83 3.91 17.44
C PHE A 255 1.73 4.04 15.91
N ALA A 256 0.54 3.90 15.33
CA ALA A 256 0.29 4.08 13.91
C ALA A 256 0.15 5.57 13.48
N GLY A 257 0.34 6.52 14.41
CA GLY A 257 0.14 7.96 14.14
C GLY A 257 -1.34 8.37 13.99
N VAL A 258 -2.27 7.46 14.26
CA VAL A 258 -3.72 7.71 14.26
C VAL A 258 -4.10 8.32 15.61
N VAL A 259 -4.19 9.65 15.65
CA VAL A 259 -4.65 10.37 16.84
C VAL A 259 -6.13 10.07 17.03
N ASN A 260 -6.44 9.22 18.02
CA ASN A 260 -7.79 8.95 18.46
C ASN A 260 -8.38 10.25 19.01
N ARG A 261 -9.11 11.01 18.19
CA ARG A 261 -9.90 12.15 18.65
C ARG A 261 -11.11 11.58 19.37
N GLY A 262 -10.97 11.39 20.67
CA GLY A 262 -12.08 11.01 21.54
C GLY A 262 -13.27 11.96 21.34
N ASN A 263 -14.47 11.40 21.44
CA ASN A 263 -15.73 12.13 21.54
C ASN A 263 -15.70 13.17 22.67
#